data_AF-G6E7H8-F1
#
_entry.id   AF-G6E7H8-F1
#
_cell.length_a   1.000
_cell.length_b   1.000
_cell.length_c   1.000
_cell.angle_alpha   90.00
_cell.angle_beta   90.00
_cell.angle_gamma   90.00
#
_symmetry.space_group_name_H-M   'P 1'
#
loop_
_entity.id
_entity.type
_entity.pdbx_description
1 polymer ?
#
loop_
_entity_poly.entity_id
_entity_poly.type
_entity_poly.pdbx_seq_one_letter_code
_entity_poly.pdbx_strand_id
1 'polypeptide(L)'
;MEDEAEVTMVAMLSASLALVRPVGMTAQETADWLEVAFEAVAHIPLHIFEAGCRAARQTCTHHSQIVPAIVKETREELAWYNRPKVPPALRLVAPVAEVPPLSELPLPDPETLMPSLRRMGLNRGWIVERGGRLEWAEGDAA
;
A
#
# COMPACT_ATOMS: atom_id res chain seq x y z
N MET A 1 19.11 -0.40 -13.80
CA MET A 1 18.17 -1.40 -13.22
C MET A 1 17.16 -1.81 -14.28
N GLU A 2 16.67 -0.88 -15.11
CA GLU A 2 15.88 -1.20 -16.32
C GLU A 2 16.64 -2.14 -17.26
N ASP A 3 17.91 -1.87 -17.58
CA ASP A 3 18.74 -2.75 -18.43
C ASP A 3 18.81 -4.22 -17.97
N GLU A 4 18.81 -4.48 -16.67
CA GLU A 4 18.87 -5.84 -16.14
C GLU A 4 17.55 -6.60 -16.34
N ALA A 5 16.43 -5.89 -16.19
CA ALA A 5 15.11 -6.45 -16.46
C ALA A 5 14.93 -6.74 -17.96
N GLU A 6 15.37 -5.83 -18.84
CA GLU A 6 15.31 -6.03 -20.28
C GLU A 6 16.14 -7.24 -20.74
N VAL A 7 17.39 -7.32 -20.27
CA VAL A 7 18.27 -8.48 -20.55
C VAL A 7 17.62 -9.79 -20.09
N THR A 8 16.98 -9.77 -18.92
CA THR A 8 16.25 -10.94 -18.40
C THR A 8 15.06 -11.30 -19.30
N MET A 9 14.26 -10.32 -19.70
CA MET A 9 13.10 -10.55 -20.58
C MET A 9 13.52 -11.11 -21.94
N VAL A 10 14.56 -10.56 -22.56
CA VAL A 10 15.11 -11.06 -23.83
C VAL A 10 15.63 -12.50 -23.67
N ALA A 11 16.34 -12.80 -22.58
CA ALA A 11 16.80 -14.16 -22.30
C ALA A 11 15.62 -15.16 -22.17
N MET A 12 14.53 -14.75 -21.52
CA MET A 12 13.33 -15.57 -21.37
C MET A 12 12.57 -15.76 -22.69
N LEU A 13 12.51 -14.74 -23.56
CA LEU A 13 11.97 -14.85 -24.91
C LEU A 13 12.82 -15.81 -25.75
N SER A 14 14.15 -15.66 -25.71
CA SER A 14 15.08 -16.54 -26.40
C SER A 14 14.93 -17.99 -25.96
N ALA A 15 14.77 -18.25 -24.65
CA ALA A 15 14.54 -19.59 -24.13
C ALA A 15 13.20 -20.18 -24.63
N SER A 16 12.17 -19.35 -24.77
CA SER A 16 10.86 -19.78 -25.26
C SER A 16 10.88 -20.04 -26.76
N LEU A 17 11.57 -19.19 -27.52
CA LEU A 17 11.79 -19.38 -28.95
C LEU A 17 12.58 -20.66 -29.24
N ALA A 18 13.60 -20.97 -28.45
CA ALA A 18 14.44 -22.15 -28.66
C ALA A 18 13.66 -23.47 -28.68
N LEU A 19 12.51 -23.56 -28.00
CA LEU A 19 11.67 -24.76 -27.98
C LEU A 19 10.87 -24.98 -29.27
N VAL A 20 10.56 -23.90 -30.00
CA VAL A 20 9.69 -23.91 -31.19
C VAL A 20 10.35 -23.25 -32.39
N ARG A 21 11.68 -23.10 -32.34
CA ARG A 21 12.45 -22.41 -33.36
C ARG A 21 12.34 -23.17 -34.69
N PRO A 22 11.89 -22.52 -35.78
CA PRO A 22 11.80 -23.16 -37.08
C PRO A 22 13.15 -23.68 -37.57
N VAL A 23 13.13 -24.81 -38.27
CA VAL A 23 14.28 -25.30 -39.02
C VAL A 23 14.60 -24.29 -40.13
N GLY A 24 15.85 -23.86 -40.22
CA GLY A 24 16.30 -22.90 -41.22
C GLY A 24 16.27 -21.44 -40.78
N MET A 25 15.73 -21.13 -39.59
CA MET A 25 15.79 -19.77 -39.04
C MET A 25 17.25 -19.41 -38.74
N THR A 26 17.73 -18.36 -39.39
CA THR A 26 19.09 -17.83 -39.26
C THR A 26 19.28 -17.10 -37.92
N ALA A 27 20.54 -16.85 -37.56
CA ALA A 27 20.85 -16.05 -36.37
C ALA A 27 20.32 -14.60 -36.49
N GLN A 28 20.35 -14.01 -37.68
CA GLN A 28 19.83 -12.66 -37.91
C GLN A 28 18.30 -12.64 -37.74
N GLU A 29 17.58 -13.56 -38.38
CA GLU A 29 16.12 -13.65 -38.22
C GLU A 29 15.72 -13.92 -36.77
N THR A 30 16.55 -14.67 -36.03
CA THR A 30 16.35 -14.90 -34.58
C THR A 30 16.48 -13.59 -33.80
N ALA A 31 17.49 -12.77 -34.10
CA ALA A 31 17.68 -11.47 -33.47
C ALA A 31 16.53 -10.51 -33.81
N ASP A 32 16.17 -10.40 -35.09
CA ASP A 32 15.07 -9.56 -35.56
C ASP A 32 13.74 -9.95 -34.90
N TRP A 33 13.49 -11.26 -34.76
CA TRP A 33 12.31 -11.75 -34.06
C TRP A 33 12.32 -11.38 -32.58
N LEU A 34 13.46 -11.51 -31.90
CA LEU A 34 13.58 -11.21 -30.47
C LEU A 34 13.40 -9.72 -30.19
N GLU A 35 13.92 -8.85 -31.04
CA GLU A 35 13.75 -7.40 -30.95
C GLU A 35 12.27 -7.02 -31.04
N VAL A 36 11.58 -7.46 -32.10
CA VAL A 36 10.15 -7.19 -32.29
C VAL A 36 9.29 -7.82 -31.18
N ALA A 37 9.62 -9.04 -30.76
CA ALA A 37 8.89 -9.71 -29.69
C ALA A 37 9.06 -9.00 -28.35
N PHE A 38 10.26 -8.48 -28.06
CA PHE A 38 10.55 -7.72 -26.85
C PHE A 38 9.77 -6.40 -26.84
N GLU A 39 9.81 -5.62 -27.92
CA GLU A 39 9.05 -4.36 -28.02
C GLU A 39 7.55 -4.57 -27.77
N ALA A 40 6.99 -5.67 -28.29
CA ALA A 40 5.58 -6.00 -28.10
C ALA A 40 5.19 -6.26 -26.64
N VAL A 41 6.13 -6.69 -25.80
CA VAL A 41 5.89 -7.07 -24.38
C VAL A 41 6.61 -6.17 -23.38
N ALA A 42 7.37 -5.17 -23.83
CA ALA A 42 8.18 -4.28 -22.98
C ALA A 42 7.36 -3.52 -21.93
N HIS A 43 6.07 -3.31 -22.18
CA HIS A 43 5.15 -2.67 -21.25
C HIS A 43 4.72 -3.57 -20.07
N ILE A 44 5.08 -4.86 -20.07
CA ILE A 44 4.72 -5.83 -19.05
C ILE A 44 5.85 -5.89 -18.01
N PRO A 45 5.57 -5.62 -16.72
CA PRO A 45 6.56 -5.76 -15.65
C PRO A 45 7.14 -7.17 -15.58
N LEU A 46 8.46 -7.30 -15.33
CA LEU A 46 9.19 -8.58 -15.32
C LEU A 46 8.48 -9.67 -14.50
N HIS A 47 8.08 -9.37 -13.26
CA HIS A 47 7.42 -10.35 -12.38
C HIS A 47 6.11 -10.93 -12.95
N ILE A 48 5.37 -10.15 -13.74
CA ILE A 48 4.15 -10.60 -14.44
C ILE A 48 4.54 -11.36 -15.71
N PHE A 49 5.54 -10.84 -16.44
CA PHE A 49 6.05 -11.41 -17.68
C PHE A 49 6.57 -12.86 -17.48
N GLU A 50 7.18 -13.16 -16.34
CA GLU A 50 7.67 -14.50 -15.99
C GLU A 50 6.58 -15.58 -16.08
N ALA A 51 5.36 -15.27 -15.61
CA ALA A 51 4.21 -16.17 -15.67
C ALA A 51 3.79 -16.43 -17.12
N GLY A 52 3.69 -15.38 -17.93
CA GLY A 52 3.37 -15.49 -19.35
C GLY A 52 4.39 -16.33 -20.12
N CYS A 53 5.68 -16.11 -19.88
CA CYS A 53 6.74 -16.92 -20.48
C CYS A 53 6.66 -18.40 -20.08
N ARG A 54 6.29 -18.70 -18.82
CA ARG A 54 6.10 -20.08 -18.36
C ARG A 54 4.93 -20.75 -19.09
N ALA A 55 3.80 -20.07 -19.21
CA ALA A 55 2.63 -20.58 -19.92
C ALA A 55 2.91 -20.80 -21.42
N ALA A 56 3.62 -19.86 -22.06
CA ALA A 56 4.00 -19.98 -23.46
C ALA A 56 4.84 -21.24 -23.71
N ARG A 57 5.84 -21.52 -22.88
CA ARG A 57 6.69 -22.73 -23.01
C ARG A 57 5.93 -24.04 -22.84
N GLN A 58 4.78 -24.04 -22.18
CA GLN A 58 3.97 -25.24 -21.95
C GLN A 58 2.96 -25.51 -23.08
N THR A 59 2.58 -24.47 -23.83
CA THR A 59 1.40 -24.52 -24.71
C THR A 59 1.69 -24.21 -26.17
N CYS A 60 2.72 -23.40 -26.45
CA CYS A 60 3.05 -22.99 -27.80
C CYS A 60 3.71 -24.13 -28.56
N THR A 61 3.29 -24.34 -29.80
CA THR A 61 3.91 -25.27 -30.74
C THR A 61 4.59 -24.56 -31.91
N HIS A 62 4.42 -23.24 -32.00
CA HIS A 62 4.98 -22.40 -33.04
C HIS A 62 5.43 -21.04 -32.48
N HIS A 63 6.53 -20.49 -32.99
CA HIS A 63 7.12 -19.23 -32.52
C HIS A 63 6.13 -18.04 -32.58
N SER A 64 5.27 -17.98 -33.61
CA SER A 64 4.24 -16.92 -33.71
C SER A 64 3.18 -16.93 -32.61
N GLN A 65 3.09 -18.00 -31.81
CA GLN A 65 2.14 -18.12 -30.70
C GLN A 65 2.69 -17.59 -29.38
N ILE A 66 4.01 -17.43 -29.26
CA ILE A 66 4.67 -17.08 -27.99
C ILE A 66 4.14 -15.74 -27.44
N VAL A 67 4.23 -14.66 -28.22
CA VAL A 67 3.80 -13.33 -27.79
C VAL A 67 2.30 -13.28 -27.49
N PRO A 68 1.40 -13.80 -28.35
CA PRO A 68 -0.02 -13.90 -28.02
C PRO A 68 -0.31 -14.68 -26.73
N ALA A 69 0.41 -15.78 -26.48
CA ALA A 69 0.24 -16.58 -25.27
C ALA A 69 0.66 -15.80 -24.03
N ILE A 70 1.80 -15.09 -24.08
CA ILE A 70 2.26 -14.22 -23.00
C ILE A 70 1.20 -13.16 -22.71
N VAL A 71 0.79 -12.38 -23.72
CA VAL A 71 -0.18 -11.29 -23.56
C VAL A 71 -1.51 -11.79 -23.01
N LYS A 72 -1.96 -12.98 -23.44
CA LYS A 72 -3.18 -13.60 -22.95
C LYS A 72 -3.07 -13.96 -21.47
N GLU A 73 -1.98 -14.62 -21.08
CA GLU A 73 -1.75 -15.08 -19.70
C GLU A 73 -1.61 -13.91 -18.73
N THR A 74 -0.87 -12.87 -19.11
CA THR A 74 -0.55 -11.74 -18.22
C THR A 74 -1.68 -10.73 -18.10
N ARG A 75 -2.76 -10.87 -18.87
CA ARG A 75 -3.79 -9.83 -19.06
C ARG A 75 -4.45 -9.41 -17.75
N GLU A 76 -4.87 -10.37 -16.94
CA GLU A 76 -5.62 -10.11 -15.71
C GLU A 76 -4.73 -9.46 -14.65
N GLU A 77 -3.52 -10.01 -14.47
CA GLU A 77 -2.55 -9.49 -13.50
C GLU A 77 -2.06 -8.09 -13.89
N LEU A 78 -1.81 -7.84 -15.18
CA LEU A 78 -1.45 -6.51 -15.68
C LEU A 78 -2.59 -5.50 -15.47
N ALA A 79 -3.84 -5.92 -15.69
CA ALA A 79 -5.01 -5.07 -15.43
C ALA A 79 -5.14 -4.74 -13.94
N TRP A 80 -4.87 -5.70 -13.05
CA TRP A 80 -4.81 -5.48 -11.61
C TRP A 80 -3.66 -4.54 -11.21
N TYR A 81 -2.48 -4.75 -11.77
CA TYR A 81 -1.28 -3.95 -11.52
C TYR A 81 -1.48 -2.48 -11.88
N ASN A 82 -2.08 -2.22 -13.04
CA ASN A 82 -2.36 -0.88 -13.55
C ASN A 82 -3.61 -0.22 -12.94
N ARG A 83 -4.35 -0.94 -12.09
CA ARG A 83 -5.55 -0.39 -11.44
C ARG A 83 -5.16 0.79 -10.54
N PRO A 84 -5.86 1.95 -10.63
CA PRO A 84 -5.67 3.05 -9.69
C PRO A 84 -5.94 2.58 -8.26
N LYS A 85 -4.90 2.55 -7.44
CA LYS A 85 -5.01 2.19 -6.02
C LYS A 85 -5.52 3.41 -5.27
N VAL A 86 -6.84 3.49 -5.08
CA VAL A 86 -7.43 4.51 -4.20
C VAL A 86 -6.96 4.20 -2.78
N PRO A 87 -6.19 5.08 -2.12
CA PRO A 87 -5.81 4.85 -0.74
C PRO A 87 -7.09 4.73 0.09
N PRO A 88 -7.21 3.72 0.98
CA PRO A 88 -8.40 3.60 1.80
C PRO A 88 -8.53 4.88 2.63
N ALA A 89 -9.68 5.53 2.55
CA ALA A 89 -10.00 6.64 3.43
C ALA A 89 -10.17 6.07 4.84
N LEU A 90 -9.10 6.08 5.63
CA LEU A 90 -9.14 5.69 7.03
C LEU A 90 -10.04 6.69 7.76
N ARG A 91 -11.24 6.25 8.13
CA ARG A 91 -12.14 7.03 8.98
C ARG A 91 -11.88 6.63 10.42
N LEU A 92 -11.45 7.59 11.23
CA LEU A 92 -11.47 7.45 12.67
C LEU A 92 -12.93 7.42 13.11
N VAL A 93 -13.42 6.25 13.51
CA VAL A 93 -14.72 6.12 14.17
C VAL A 93 -14.43 6.15 15.66
N ALA A 94 -14.81 7.24 16.32
CA ALA A 94 -14.83 7.25 17.77
C ALA A 94 -15.83 6.17 18.22
N PRO A 95 -15.46 5.26 19.15
CA PRO A 95 -16.43 4.35 19.72
C PRO A 95 -17.55 5.18 20.35
N VAL A 96 -18.80 4.80 20.09
CA VAL A 96 -19.98 5.36 20.74
C VAL A 96 -19.99 4.86 22.18
N ALA A 97 -19.01 5.26 22.98
CA ALA A 97 -19.12 5.19 24.41
C ALA A 97 -20.09 6.31 24.80
N GLU A 98 -21.15 5.96 25.53
CA GLU A 98 -21.94 6.92 26.30
C GLU A 98 -21.00 7.50 27.37
N VAL A 99 -20.17 8.46 26.97
CA VAL A 99 -19.42 9.28 27.92
C VAL A 99 -20.47 10.19 28.55
N PRO A 100 -20.77 10.06 29.85
CA PRO A 100 -21.68 11.00 30.50
C PRO A 100 -21.13 12.41 30.29
N PRO A 101 -21.98 13.41 30.03
CA PRO A 101 -21.51 14.77 29.80
C PRO A 101 -20.66 15.19 31.00
N LEU A 102 -19.50 15.82 30.72
CA LEU A 102 -18.52 16.25 31.73
C LEU A 102 -19.13 17.10 32.86
N SER A 103 -20.34 17.62 32.67
CA SER A 103 -21.16 18.34 33.65
C SER A 103 -21.63 17.49 34.83
N GLU A 104 -21.64 16.15 34.73
CA GLU A 104 -22.15 15.27 35.80
C GLU A 104 -21.06 14.65 36.67
N LEU A 105 -19.78 14.81 36.31
CA LEU A 105 -18.68 14.34 37.14
C LEU A 105 -18.40 15.35 38.26
N PRO A 106 -18.39 14.93 39.54
CA PRO A 106 -18.01 15.83 40.62
C PRO A 106 -16.58 16.31 40.40
N LEU A 107 -16.33 17.60 40.67
CA LEU A 107 -14.97 18.13 40.61
C LEU A 107 -14.07 17.28 41.52
N PRO A 108 -12.85 16.94 41.07
CA PRO A 108 -11.92 16.18 41.90
C PRO A 108 -11.61 16.95 43.18
N ASP A 109 -11.41 16.23 44.28
CA ASP A 109 -11.06 16.83 45.58
C ASP A 109 -9.79 17.70 45.43
N PRO A 110 -9.82 19.00 45.82
CA PRO A 110 -8.68 19.91 45.76
C PRO A 110 -7.40 19.35 46.40
N GLU A 111 -7.52 18.51 47.42
CA GLU A 111 -6.37 17.87 48.09
C GLU A 111 -5.70 16.78 47.24
N THR A 112 -6.40 16.25 46.24
CA THR A 112 -5.87 15.23 45.33
C THR A 112 -5.20 15.83 44.09
N LEU A 113 -5.29 17.16 43.92
CA LEU A 113 -4.71 17.84 42.78
C LEU A 113 -3.18 17.87 42.84
N MET A 114 -2.57 17.85 41.65
CA MET A 114 -1.13 18.07 41.49
C MET A 114 -0.71 19.41 42.13
N PRO A 115 0.49 19.51 42.73
CA PRO A 115 0.93 20.72 43.43
C PRO A 115 0.90 22.01 42.57
N SER A 116 1.16 21.89 41.27
CA SER A 116 1.09 23.00 40.31
C SER A 116 -0.33 23.50 40.11
N LEU A 117 -1.30 22.59 40.00
CA LEU A 117 -2.72 22.91 39.84
C LEU A 117 -3.31 23.49 41.11
N ARG A 118 -2.94 22.95 42.28
CA ARG A 118 -3.32 23.49 43.59
C ARG A 118 -2.86 24.94 43.76
N ARG A 119 -1.58 25.21 43.45
CA ARG A 119 -1.01 26.57 43.49
C ARG A 119 -1.72 27.52 42.54
N MET A 120 -2.02 27.05 41.33
CA MET A 120 -2.76 27.84 40.35
C MET A 120 -4.19 28.14 40.81
N GLY A 121 -4.89 27.16 41.36
CA GLY A 121 -6.25 27.32 41.88
C GLY A 121 -6.32 28.29 43.06
N LEU A 122 -5.37 28.23 43.99
CA LEU A 122 -5.25 29.19 45.09
C LEU A 122 -4.95 30.61 44.57
N ASN A 123 -4.03 30.76 43.60
CA ASN A 123 -3.69 32.06 43.03
C ASN A 123 -4.83 32.69 42.21
N ARG A 124 -5.67 31.85 41.56
CA ARG A 124 -6.81 32.29 40.75
C ARG A 124 -8.12 32.38 41.53
N GLY A 125 -8.13 32.02 42.81
CA GLY A 125 -9.31 32.06 43.66
C GLY A 125 -10.33 30.95 43.39
N TRP A 126 -9.93 29.88 42.69
CA TRP A 126 -10.79 28.72 42.41
C TRP A 126 -10.85 27.73 43.57
N ILE A 127 -9.83 27.75 44.42
CA ILE A 127 -9.73 26.92 45.63
C ILE A 127 -9.52 27.87 46.80
N VAL A 128 -10.22 27.64 47.90
CA VAL A 128 -10.11 28.42 49.14
C VAL A 128 -9.76 27.48 50.30
N GLU A 129 -9.01 28.00 51.27
CA GLU A 129 -8.71 27.27 52.51
C GLU A 129 -9.71 27.67 53.60
N ARG A 130 -10.52 26.71 54.06
CA ARG A 130 -11.49 26.90 55.15
C ARG A 130 -11.24 25.84 56.23
N GLY A 131 -11.00 26.28 57.46
CA GLY A 131 -10.79 25.36 58.59
C GLY A 131 -9.61 24.39 58.44
N GLY A 132 -8.60 24.72 57.63
CA GLY A 132 -7.44 23.86 57.37
C GLY A 132 -7.67 22.77 56.31
N ARG A 133 -8.72 22.90 55.48
CA ARG A 133 -8.96 22.05 54.30
C ARG A 133 -9.14 22.91 53.04
N LEU A 134 -8.67 22.39 51.92
CA LEU A 134 -8.87 23.00 50.61
C LEU A 134 -10.24 22.63 50.04
N GLU A 135 -11.03 23.64 49.72
CA GLU A 135 -12.37 23.50 49.15
C GLU A 135 -12.45 24.28 47.83
N TRP A 136 -13.22 23.79 46.86
CA TRP A 136 -13.52 24.59 45.66
C TRP A 136 -14.29 25.83 46.09
N ALA A 137 -13.92 26.98 45.55
CA ALA A 137 -14.71 28.19 45.72
C ALA A 137 -16.10 27.94 45.12
N GLU A 138 -17.15 28.00 45.94
CA GLU A 138 -18.53 28.03 45.45
C GLU A 138 -18.68 29.27 44.56
N GLY A 139 -18.66 29.07 43.24
CA GLY A 139 -18.82 30.16 42.30
C GLY A 139 -20.28 30.60 42.24
N ASP A 140 -20.51 31.91 42.35
CA ASP A 140 -21.35 32.60 41.36
C ASP A 140 -20.86 32.14 39.97
N ALA A 141 -21.52 31.12 39.43
CA ALA A 141 -21.40 30.73 38.04
C ALA A 141 -22.28 31.68 37.22
N ALA A 142 -21.70 32.76 36.71
CA ALA A 142 -22.26 33.56 35.62
C ALA A 142 -21.24 33.64 34.47
#